data_AF-A0A1G0H350-F1
#
_entry.id   AF-A0A1G0H350-F1
#
_cell.length_a   1.000
_cell.length_b   1.000
_cell.length_c   1.000
_cell.angle_alpha   90.00
_cell.angle_beta   90.00
_cell.angle_gamma   90.00
#
_symmetry.space_group_name_H-M   'P 1'
#
loop_
_entity.id
_entity.type
_entity.pdbx_description
1 polymer ?
#
loop_
_entity_poly.entity_id
_entity_poly.type
_entity_poly.pdbx_seq_one_letter_code
_entity_poly.pdbx_strand_id
1 'polypeptide(L)'
;MKQRRLIPRELFEKIIDGVALRDRVVAKLLYFGAPINQNDVYSLKIDQIDFDYNHINFDLGSIRYDRHVFLDLDLLIGKRKKGFVFTGRREKKIDPTVPYRALKKSAKNIEGLGDKFSLKDLSNRL
;
A
#
# COMPACT_ATOMS: atom_id res chain seq x y z
N MET A 1 23.04 -12.77 -5.55
CA MET A 1 21.78 -12.12 -5.12
C MET A 1 21.56 -10.88 -5.98
N LYS A 2 20.44 -10.78 -6.72
CA LYS A 2 20.14 -9.55 -7.48
C LYS A 2 19.81 -8.44 -6.47
N GLN A 3 20.57 -7.34 -6.52
CA GLN A 3 20.36 -6.16 -5.69
C GLN A 3 18.93 -5.66 -5.92
N ARG A 4 18.11 -5.68 -4.86
CA ARG A 4 16.69 -5.28 -4.91
C ARG A 4 16.63 -3.75 -4.99
N ARG A 5 15.79 -3.21 -5.89
CA ARG A 5 15.70 -1.77 -6.17
C ARG A 5 14.56 -1.16 -5.35
N LEU A 6 14.78 -0.85 -4.08
CA LEU A 6 13.85 0.03 -3.37
C LEU A 6 14.04 1.46 -3.90
N ILE A 7 12.96 2.14 -4.28
CA ILE A 7 13.07 3.53 -4.72
C ILE A 7 13.36 4.46 -3.52
N PRO A 8 14.14 5.54 -3.72
CA PRO A 8 14.30 6.57 -2.70
C PRO A 8 12.96 7.16 -2.26
N ARG A 9 12.91 7.58 -0.99
CA ARG A 9 11.70 8.12 -0.37
C ARG A 9 11.15 9.33 -1.12
N GLU A 10 12.01 10.21 -1.64
CA GLU A 10 11.55 11.39 -2.39
C GLU A 10 10.80 11.01 -3.67
N LEU A 11 11.24 9.93 -4.33
CA LEU A 11 10.55 9.41 -5.52
C LEU A 11 9.25 8.71 -5.14
N PHE A 12 9.24 7.97 -4.02
CA PHE A 12 8.02 7.36 -3.49
C PHE A 12 6.94 8.41 -3.19
N GLU A 13 7.29 9.49 -2.48
CA GLU A 13 6.36 10.57 -2.12
C GLU A 13 5.77 11.22 -3.38
N LYS A 14 6.58 11.51 -4.39
CA LYS A 14 6.11 12.01 -5.70
C LYS A 14 5.13 11.06 -6.39
N ILE A 15 5.32 9.75 -6.31
CA ILE A 15 4.39 8.77 -6.89
C ILE A 15 3.02 8.84 -6.19
N ILE A 16 3.02 8.87 -4.86
CA ILE A 16 1.77 8.76 -4.09
C ILE A 16 0.96 10.06 -4.03
N ASP A 17 1.57 11.19 -4.35
CA ASP A 17 0.89 12.48 -4.50
C ASP A 17 -0.05 12.50 -5.71
N GLY A 18 0.30 11.77 -6.77
CA GLY A 18 -0.48 11.71 -8.02
C GLY A 18 -1.63 10.68 -8.04
N VAL A 19 -1.93 10.02 -6.92
CA VAL A 19 -2.94 8.94 -6.87
C VAL A 19 -3.99 9.15 -5.79
N ALA A 20 -5.14 8.49 -5.95
CA ALA A 20 -6.23 8.54 -4.98
C ALA A 20 -5.81 7.96 -3.61
N LEU A 21 -6.48 8.40 -2.53
CA LEU A 21 -6.22 7.97 -1.15
C LEU A 21 -6.07 6.44 -1.02
N ARG A 22 -6.97 5.68 -1.62
CA ARG A 22 -6.93 4.22 -1.63
C ARG A 22 -5.60 3.68 -2.13
N ASP A 23 -5.14 4.17 -3.29
CA ASP A 23 -3.94 3.67 -3.96
C ASP A 23 -2.67 4.16 -3.24
N ARG A 24 -2.73 5.36 -2.64
CA ARG A 24 -1.72 5.89 -1.72
C ARG A 24 -1.55 4.99 -0.50
N VAL A 25 -2.64 4.57 0.15
CA VAL A 25 -2.56 3.67 1.32
C VAL A 25 -1.96 2.32 0.92
N VAL A 26 -2.38 1.73 -0.22
CA VAL A 26 -1.76 0.50 -0.74
C VAL A 26 -0.25 0.68 -0.89
N ALA A 27 0.19 1.78 -1.50
CA ALA A 27 1.61 2.06 -1.71
C ALA A 27 2.37 2.25 -0.39
N LYS A 28 1.80 2.98 0.58
CA LYS A 28 2.37 3.16 1.93
C LYS A 28 2.51 1.83 2.68
N LEU A 29 1.50 0.96 2.61
CA LEU A 29 1.55 -0.36 3.22
C LEU A 29 2.66 -1.22 2.59
N LEU A 30 2.83 -1.16 1.27
CA LEU A 30 3.89 -1.87 0.56
C LEU A 30 5.29 -1.30 0.82
N TYR A 31 5.41 0.02 1.02
CA TYR A 31 6.68 0.72 1.14
C TYR A 31 7.24 0.75 2.56
N PHE A 32 6.40 1.10 3.53
CA PHE A 32 6.81 1.22 4.94
C PHE A 32 6.70 -0.10 5.69
N GLY A 33 5.80 -0.97 5.24
CA GLY A 33 5.71 -2.31 5.76
C GLY A 33 6.59 -3.25 4.96
N ALA A 34 6.92 -4.38 5.57
CA ALA A 34 7.33 -5.57 4.84
C ALA A 34 6.14 -6.55 4.69
N PRO A 35 4.98 -6.20 4.07
CA PRO A 35 4.02 -7.24 3.74
C PRO A 35 4.73 -8.31 2.91
N ILE A 36 4.61 -9.56 3.35
CA ILE A 36 5.36 -10.68 2.78
C ILE A 36 4.93 -10.86 1.31
N ASN A 37 3.71 -10.47 0.97
CA ASN A 37 3.26 -10.34 -0.41
C ASN A 37 2.19 -9.24 -0.60
N GLN A 38 1.95 -8.88 -1.86
CA GLN A 38 0.95 -7.88 -2.24
C GLN A 38 -0.49 -8.34 -1.98
N ASN A 39 -0.76 -9.65 -2.06
CA ASN A 39 -2.10 -10.19 -1.85
C ASN A 39 -2.57 -9.92 -0.43
N ASP A 40 -1.68 -9.99 0.57
CA ASP A 40 -1.97 -9.71 1.97
C ASP A 40 -2.51 -8.29 2.15
N VAL A 41 -1.86 -7.32 1.50
CA VAL A 41 -2.33 -5.92 1.47
C VAL A 41 -3.71 -5.82 0.82
N TYR A 42 -3.91 -6.46 -0.33
CA TYR A 42 -5.20 -6.41 -1.04
C TYR A 42 -6.33 -7.19 -0.36
N SER A 43 -6.03 -8.13 0.53
CA SER A 43 -7.01 -8.84 1.37
C SER A 43 -7.11 -8.30 2.78
N LEU A 44 -6.44 -7.20 3.11
CA LEU A 44 -6.45 -6.63 4.46
C LEU A 44 -7.89 -6.36 4.90
N LYS A 45 -8.25 -6.94 6.04
CA LYS A 45 -9.54 -6.72 6.71
C LYS A 45 -9.39 -5.68 7.82
N ILE A 46 -10.51 -5.02 8.14
CA ILE A 46 -10.56 -3.96 9.15
C ILE A 46 -10.27 -4.52 10.56
N ASP A 47 -10.68 -5.75 10.84
CA ASP A 47 -10.43 -6.43 12.13
C ASP A 47 -8.97 -6.85 12.35
N GLN A 48 -8.13 -6.75 11.32
CA GLN A 48 -6.69 -6.98 11.41
C GLN A 48 -5.90 -5.72 11.79
N ILE A 49 -6.55 -4.56 11.88
CA ILE A 49 -5.90 -3.28 12.15
C ILE A 49 -6.11 -2.91 13.62
N ASP A 50 -5.00 -2.78 14.33
CA ASP A 50 -4.94 -2.26 15.69
C ASP A 50 -4.51 -0.79 15.65
N PHE A 51 -5.49 0.10 15.77
CA PHE A 51 -5.30 1.55 15.76
C PHE A 51 -4.63 2.09 17.02
N ASP A 52 -4.75 1.41 18.15
CA ASP A 52 -4.20 1.87 19.43
C ASP A 52 -2.68 1.74 19.43
N TYR A 53 -2.17 0.65 18.85
CA TYR A 53 -0.73 0.38 18.80
C TYR A 53 -0.10 0.64 17.43
N ASN A 54 -0.87 1.07 16.44
CA ASN A 54 -0.45 1.21 15.03
C ASN A 54 0.14 -0.09 14.45
N HIS A 55 -0.52 -1.22 14.71
CA HIS A 55 -0.13 -2.53 14.16
C HIS A 55 -1.15 -3.06 13.15
N ILE A 56 -0.65 -3.82 12.18
CA ILE A 56 -1.49 -4.62 11.29
C ILE A 56 -1.08 -6.08 11.43
N ASN A 57 -2.05 -6.92 11.79
CA ASN A 57 -1.90 -8.34 12.03
C ASN A 57 -2.14 -9.13 10.74
N PHE A 58 -1.08 -9.38 9.98
CA PHE A 58 -1.12 -10.28 8.83
C PHE A 58 -0.96 -11.75 9.28
N ASP A 59 -1.33 -12.70 8.43
CA ASP A 59 -1.30 -14.14 8.75
C ASP A 59 0.08 -14.64 9.21
N LEU A 60 1.15 -14.00 8.73
CA LEU A 60 2.53 -14.39 8.98
C LEU A 60 3.22 -13.51 10.03
N GLY A 61 2.55 -12.50 10.57
CA GLY A 61 3.11 -11.64 11.60
C GLY A 61 2.45 -10.26 11.71
N SER A 62 2.70 -9.60 12.84
CA SER A 62 2.28 -8.24 13.09
C SER A 62 3.33 -7.24 12.61
N ILE A 63 2.91 -6.22 11.88
CA ILE A 63 3.79 -5.15 11.38
C ILE A 63 3.33 -3.82 11.97
N ARG A 64 4.26 -3.12 12.62
CA ARG A 64 4.04 -1.75 13.09
C ARG A 64 4.28 -0.77 11.94
N TYR A 65 3.37 0.19 11.77
CA TYR A 65 3.55 1.29 10.82
C TYR A 65 3.59 2.64 11.54
N ASP A 66 4.09 3.65 10.82
CA ASP A 66 4.03 5.02 11.27
C ASP A 66 2.59 5.55 11.34
N ARG A 67 2.36 6.47 12.28
CA ARG A 67 1.04 7.08 12.53
C ARG A 67 0.39 7.67 11.28
N HIS A 68 1.18 8.23 10.36
CA HIS A 68 0.65 8.83 9.13
C HIS A 68 0.00 7.81 8.18
N VAL A 69 0.39 6.52 8.26
CA VAL A 69 -0.26 5.43 7.52
C VAL A 69 -1.63 5.14 8.12
N PHE A 70 -1.72 5.15 9.46
CA PHE A 70 -2.95 4.92 10.22
C PHE A 70 -3.97 6.05 10.05
N LEU A 71 -3.52 7.31 9.93
CA LEU A 71 -4.40 8.42 9.60
C LEU A 71 -5.07 8.22 8.23
N ASP A 72 -4.31 7.82 7.21
CA ASP A 72 -4.87 7.56 5.89
C ASP A 72 -5.79 6.31 5.89
N LEU A 73 -5.46 5.29 6.68
CA LEU A 73 -6.30 4.11 6.87
C LEU A 73 -7.65 4.47 7.52
N ASP A 74 -7.62 5.28 8.58
CA ASP A 74 -8.84 5.74 9.26
C ASP A 74 -9.74 6.53 8.30
N LEU A 75 -9.15 7.45 7.51
CA LEU A 75 -9.86 8.19 6.47
C LEU A 75 -10.46 7.27 5.39
N LEU A 76 -9.73 6.22 4.98
CA LEU A 76 -10.18 5.27 3.95
C LEU A 76 -11.27 4.32 4.48
N ILE A 77 -11.20 3.92 5.74
CA ILE A 77 -12.15 3.01 6.39
C ILE A 77 -13.43 3.76 6.75
N GLY A 78 -13.29 4.99 7.23
CA GLY A 78 -14.39 5.81 7.74
C GLY A 78 -15.08 5.13 8.92
N LYS A 79 -16.41 5.04 8.89
CA LYS A 79 -17.19 4.44 9.98
C LYS A 79 -17.30 2.90 9.92
N ARG A 80 -16.68 2.25 8.93
CA ARG A 80 -16.78 0.80 8.75
C ARG A 80 -16.07 0.08 9.91
N LYS A 81 -16.69 -0.99 10.42
CA LYS A 81 -16.14 -1.79 11.53
C LYS A 81 -15.70 -3.20 11.12
N LYS A 82 -16.08 -3.65 9.93
CA LYS A 82 -15.79 -5.00 9.41
C LYS A 82 -15.70 -5.01 7.89
N GLY A 83 -15.10 -6.07 7.34
CA GLY A 83 -14.92 -6.26 5.91
C GLY A 83 -13.53 -5.87 5.43
N PHE A 84 -13.34 -5.85 4.11
CA PHE A 84 -12.07 -5.46 3.49
C PHE A 84 -11.83 -3.96 3.59
N VAL A 85 -10.60 -3.57 3.88
CA VAL A 85 -10.16 -2.17 3.81
C VAL A 85 -10.29 -1.67 2.38
N PHE A 86 -9.76 -2.44 1.43
CA PHE A 86 -9.78 -2.12 -0.01
C PHE A 86 -10.88 -2.89 -0.73
N THR A 87 -11.97 -2.19 -1.04
CA THR A 87 -13.08 -2.74 -1.82
C THR A 87 -13.06 -2.24 -3.26
N GLY A 88 -13.30 -3.14 -4.20
CA GLY A 88 -13.66 -2.84 -5.58
C GLY A 88 -15.13 -2.42 -5.71
N ARG A 89 -15.65 -2.42 -6.94
CA ARG A 89 -17.08 -2.17 -7.19
C ARG A 89 -17.92 -3.24 -6.50
N ARG A 90 -19.05 -2.82 -5.92
CA ARG A 90 -20.01 -3.72 -5.22
C ARG A 90 -19.39 -4.48 -4.04
N GLU A 91 -18.52 -3.82 -3.28
CA GLU A 91 -17.91 -4.36 -2.04
C GLU A 91 -17.06 -5.63 -2.20
N LYS A 92 -16.72 -6.02 -3.44
CA LYS A 92 -15.82 -7.15 -3.70
C LYS A 92 -14.38 -6.80 -3.34
N LYS A 93 -13.52 -7.81 -3.20
CA LYS A 93 -12.07 -7.62 -3.12
C LYS A 93 -11.60 -6.74 -4.28
N ILE A 94 -10.73 -5.78 -4.01
CA ILE A 94 -10.15 -4.95 -5.06
C ILE A 94 -9.35 -5.79 -6.07
N ASP A 95 -9.45 -5.43 -7.34
CA ASP A 95 -8.55 -5.96 -8.37
C ASP A 95 -7.14 -5.36 -8.17
N PRO A 96 -6.11 -6.19 -7.87
CA PRO A 96 -4.73 -5.73 -7.67
C PRO A 96 -4.16 -4.89 -8.82
N THR A 97 -4.67 -5.09 -10.04
CA THR A 97 -4.19 -4.36 -11.22
C THR A 97 -4.60 -2.89 -11.18
N VAL A 98 -5.65 -2.53 -10.44
CA VAL A 98 -6.16 -1.15 -10.38
C VAL A 98 -5.19 -0.23 -9.65
N PRO A 99 -4.81 -0.49 -8.37
CA PRO A 99 -3.80 0.32 -7.69
C PRO A 99 -2.46 0.33 -8.42
N TYR A 100 -2.05 -0.82 -8.98
CA TYR A 100 -0.82 -0.90 -9.76
C TYR A 100 -0.82 0.05 -10.97
N ARG A 101 -1.90 0.06 -11.77
CA ARG A 101 -2.01 0.94 -12.94
C ARG A 101 -1.99 2.40 -12.54
N ALA A 102 -2.65 2.77 -11.44
CA ALA A 102 -2.63 4.13 -10.91
C ALA A 102 -1.21 4.56 -10.52
N LEU A 103 -0.51 3.74 -9.74
CA LEU A 103 0.87 4.00 -9.31
C LEU A 103 1.83 4.06 -10.51
N LYS A 104 1.70 3.14 -11.48
CA LYS A 104 2.53 3.15 -12.68
C LYS A 104 2.29 4.38 -13.55
N LYS A 105 1.03 4.81 -13.69
CA LYS A 105 0.70 6.05 -14.41
C LYS A 105 1.32 7.27 -13.73
N SER A 106 1.27 7.33 -12.40
CA SER A 106 1.90 8.40 -11.62
C SER A 106 3.44 8.38 -11.78
N ALA A 107 4.05 7.21 -11.66
CA ALA A 107 5.50 7.02 -11.78
C ALA A 107 6.06 7.35 -13.18
N LYS A 108 5.25 7.18 -14.24
CA LYS A 108 5.67 7.46 -15.62
C LYS A 108 6.12 8.92 -15.83
N ASN A 109 5.54 9.85 -15.07
CA ASN A 109 5.81 11.28 -15.19
C ASN A 109 7.03 11.73 -14.36
N ILE A 110 7.68 10.81 -13.63
CA ILE A 110 8.81 11.13 -12.75
C ILE A 110 10.11 10.73 -13.45
N GLU A 111 11.00 11.70 -13.58
CA GLU A 111 12.35 11.52 -14.12
C GLU A 111 13.12 10.44 -13.33
N GLY A 112 13.78 9.51 -14.04
CA GLY A 112 14.54 8.40 -13.42
C GLY A 112 13.73 7.14 -13.08
N LEU A 113 12.40 7.20 -13.10
CA LEU A 113 11.50 6.06 -12.89
C LEU A 113 10.93 5.54 -14.21
N GLY A 114 10.20 6.41 -14.92
CA GLY A 114 9.62 6.13 -16.23
C GLY A 114 8.89 4.76 -16.31
N ASP A 115 9.03 4.09 -17.45
CA ASP A 115 8.37 2.79 -17.70
C ASP A 115 8.96 1.61 -16.89
N LYS A 116 10.08 1.82 -16.18
CA LYS A 116 10.77 0.79 -15.40
C LYS A 116 10.17 0.55 -14.02
N PHE A 117 9.24 1.39 -13.57
CA PHE A 117 8.56 1.21 -12.28
C PHE A 117 7.74 -0.08 -12.22
N SER A 118 7.86 -0.77 -11.09
CA SER A 118 7.10 -1.96 -10.71
C SER A 118 6.75 -1.91 -9.22
N LEU A 119 5.74 -2.66 -8.80
CA LEU A 119 5.43 -2.78 -7.35
C LEU A 119 6.56 -3.42 -6.53
N LYS A 120 7.49 -4.13 -7.18
CA LYS A 120 8.68 -4.68 -6.50
C LYS A 120 9.62 -3.57 -6.03
N ASP A 121 9.53 -2.40 -6.64
CA ASP A 121 10.33 -1.24 -6.25
C ASP A 121 9.80 -0.54 -4.99
N LEU A 122 8.60 -0.93 -4.53
CA LEU A 122 8.00 -0.46 -3.29
C LEU A 122 8.27 -1.41 -2.13
N SER A 123 8.25 -2.73 -2.35
CA SER A 123 8.30 -3.70 -1.26
C SER A 123 9.74 -4.13 -0.95
N ASN A 124 10.21 -3.72 0.23
CA ASN A 124 11.33 -4.36 0.92
C ASN A 124 10.87 -5.74 1.43
N ARG A 125 10.75 -6.73 0.53
CA ARG A 125 10.73 -8.12 1.02
C ARG A 125 12.02 -8.34 1.81
N LEU A 126 11.91 -8.96 2.98
CA LEU A 126 13.01 -9.72 3.58
C LEU A 126 13.33 -10.89 2.65
#